data_AF-A0AAQ4CTI9-F1
#
_entry.id   AF-A0AAQ4CTI9-F1
#
_cell.length_a   1.000
_cell.length_b   1.000
_cell.length_c   1.000
_cell.angle_alpha   90.00
_cell.angle_beta   90.00
_cell.angle_gamma   90.00
#
_symmetry.space_group_name_H-M   'P 1'
#
loop_
_entity.id
_entity.type
_entity.pdbx_description
1 polymer ?
#
loop_
_entity_poly.entity_id
_entity_poly.type
_entity_poly.pdbx_seq_one_letter_code
_entity_poly.pdbx_strand_id
1 'polypeptide(L)'
;MELVNWSKTVPIKSLDYPEAYCIAVARDNNYIVLTENGGAYFSQRYLNNVKIWRAFEVLLELYKRGLINITEFETYQRETLHIFPKRDIEKLYNKGK
;
A
#
# COMPACT_ATOMS: atom_id res chain seq x y z
N MET A 1 -1.66 20.42 -4.91
CA MET A 1 -2.86 20.94 -4.19
C MET A 1 -4.17 20.34 -4.73
N GLU A 2 -4.26 20.08 -6.04
CA GLU A 2 -5.43 19.45 -6.69
C GLU A 2 -5.84 18.09 -6.08
N LEU A 3 -4.88 17.19 -5.80
CA LEU A 3 -5.13 15.88 -5.19
C LEU A 3 -5.80 15.94 -3.81
N VAL A 4 -5.39 16.91 -2.97
CA VAL A 4 -5.99 17.10 -1.64
C VAL A 4 -7.47 17.50 -1.79
N ASN A 5 -7.77 18.43 -2.69
CA ASN A 5 -9.14 18.89 -2.93
C ASN A 5 -10.00 17.80 -3.58
N TRP A 6 -9.45 17.07 -4.55
CA TRP A 6 -10.10 15.93 -5.18
C TRP A 6 -10.44 14.84 -4.14
N SER A 7 -9.54 14.53 -3.20
CA SER A 7 -9.80 13.50 -2.19
C SER A 7 -11.01 13.81 -1.29
N LYS A 8 -11.39 15.09 -1.15
CA LYS A 8 -12.57 15.52 -0.40
C LYS A 8 -13.89 15.36 -1.18
N THR A 9 -13.82 15.18 -2.50
CA THR A 9 -14.98 15.08 -3.40
C THR A 9 -15.42 13.64 -3.69
N VAL A 10 -14.62 12.65 -3.25
CA VAL A 10 -14.89 11.23 -3.42
C VAL A 10 -14.99 10.55 -2.04
N PRO A 11 -15.70 9.42 -1.89
CA PRO A 11 -15.92 8.77 -0.59
C PRO A 11 -14.68 8.00 -0.10
N ILE A 12 -13.54 8.70 -0.01
CA ILE A 12 -12.28 8.20 0.54
C ILE A 12 -11.88 9.07 1.74
N LYS A 13 -11.08 8.52 2.66
CA LYS A 13 -10.45 9.36 3.70
C LYS A 13 -9.62 10.44 3.01
N SER A 14 -9.81 11.69 3.44
CA SER A 14 -9.06 12.83 2.88
C SER A 14 -7.57 12.57 2.94
N LEU A 15 -6.88 12.88 1.85
CA LEU A 15 -5.42 12.83 1.82
C LEU A 15 -4.86 14.06 2.51
N ASP A 16 -3.88 13.84 3.38
CA ASP A 16 -3.07 14.91 3.91
C ASP A 16 -2.06 15.38 2.86
N TYR A 17 -1.54 16.59 3.06
CA TYR A 17 -0.64 17.23 2.09
C TYR A 17 0.61 16.38 1.77
N PRO A 18 1.32 15.79 2.75
CA PRO A 18 2.50 14.97 2.46
C PRO A 18 2.20 13.79 1.54
N GLU A 19 1.13 13.03 1.82
CA GLU A 19 0.73 11.87 1.01
C GLU A 19 0.31 12.29 -0.40
N ALA A 20 -0.47 13.38 -0.51
CA ALA A 20 -0.89 13.91 -1.81
C ALA A 20 0.30 14.35 -2.66
N TYR A 21 1.34 14.93 -2.04
CA TYR A 21 2.57 15.30 -2.74
C TYR A 21 3.33 14.06 -3.22
N CYS A 22 3.54 13.06 -2.35
CA CYS A 22 4.20 11.81 -2.73
C CYS A 22 3.48 11.10 -3.88
N ILE A 23 2.14 11.06 -3.84
CA ILE A 23 1.32 10.50 -4.91
C ILE A 23 1.50 11.26 -6.22
N ALA A 24 1.51 12.60 -6.18
CA ALA A 24 1.72 13.42 -7.38
C ALA A 24 3.09 13.13 -8.02
N VAL A 25 4.15 13.16 -7.23
CA VAL A 25 5.52 12.89 -7.70
C VAL A 25 5.63 11.47 -8.25
N ALA A 26 5.04 10.48 -7.57
CA ALA A 26 5.10 9.09 -8.00
C ALA A 26 4.36 8.86 -9.32
N ARG A 27 3.22 9.51 -9.52
CA ARG A 27 2.47 9.46 -10.78
C ARG A 27 3.31 9.96 -11.96
N ASP A 28 3.99 11.08 -11.77
CA ASP A 28 4.72 11.74 -12.86
C ASP A 28 6.05 11.04 -13.19
N ASN A 29 6.61 10.28 -12.23
CA ASN A 29 7.90 9.59 -12.38
C ASN A 29 7.80 8.05 -12.39
N ASN A 30 6.58 7.50 -12.40
CA ASN A 30 6.32 6.05 -12.32
C ASN A 30 6.98 5.37 -11.10
N TYR A 31 6.94 6.03 -9.94
CA TYR A 31 7.40 5.47 -8.67
C TYR A 31 6.29 4.73 -7.93
N ILE A 32 6.69 3.94 -6.93
CA ILE A 32 5.80 3.30 -5.97
C ILE A 32 5.84 4.11 -4.68
N VAL A 33 4.67 4.57 -4.22
CA VAL A 33 4.56 5.24 -2.92
C VAL A 33 4.50 4.20 -1.82
N LEU A 34 5.34 4.37 -0.79
CA LEU A 34 5.28 3.57 0.43
C LEU A 34 4.57 4.35 1.53
N THR A 35 3.45 3.82 2.03
CA THR A 35 2.71 4.45 3.13
C THR A 35 1.74 3.46 3.80
N GLU A 36 1.63 3.57 5.13
CA GLU A 36 0.62 2.85 5.93
C GLU A 36 -0.72 3.59 6.00
N ASN A 37 -0.80 4.80 5.44
CA ASN A 37 -2.03 5.58 5.42
C ASN A 37 -3.08 4.88 4.56
N GLY A 38 -4.10 4.30 5.20
CA GLY A 38 -5.16 3.56 4.51
C GLY A 38 -5.96 4.40 3.51
N GLY A 39 -6.07 5.72 3.73
CA GLY A 39 -6.71 6.65 2.78
C GLY A 39 -5.87 6.79 1.51
N ALA A 40 -4.56 7.00 1.68
CA ALA A 40 -3.61 7.00 0.56
C ALA A 40 -3.64 5.66 -0.17
N TYR A 41 -3.49 4.54 0.52
CA TYR A 41 -3.56 3.21 -0.09
C TYR A 41 -4.87 3.00 -0.87
N PHE A 42 -6.03 3.44 -0.35
CA PHE A 42 -7.30 3.27 -1.05
C PHE A 42 -7.45 4.19 -2.27
N SER A 43 -6.82 5.35 -2.28
CA SER A 43 -6.89 6.32 -3.39
C SER A 43 -6.42 5.74 -4.72
N GLN A 44 -5.53 4.73 -4.71
CA GLN A 44 -5.05 4.05 -5.93
C GLN A 44 -6.18 3.38 -6.74
N ARG A 45 -7.37 3.15 -6.14
CA ARG A 45 -8.55 2.63 -6.87
C ARG A 45 -9.20 3.66 -7.79
N TYR A 46 -8.94 4.94 -7.57
CA TYR A 46 -9.54 6.04 -8.32
C TYR A 46 -8.50 6.85 -9.09
N LEU A 47 -7.22 6.72 -8.73
CA LEU A 47 -6.11 7.37 -9.40
C LEU A 47 -5.44 6.39 -10.38
N ASN A 48 -5.41 6.77 -11.66
CA ASN A 48 -4.71 6.00 -12.69
C ASN A 48 -3.20 6.17 -12.55
N ASN A 49 -2.44 5.14 -12.93
CA ASN A 49 -0.97 5.15 -13.00
C ASN A 49 -0.27 5.48 -11.68
N VAL A 50 -0.88 5.13 -10.55
CA VAL A 50 -0.25 5.25 -9.23
C VAL A 50 -0.26 3.88 -8.55
N LYS A 51 0.89 3.45 -8.04
CA LYS A 51 1.01 2.24 -7.23
C LYS A 51 1.39 2.63 -5.82
N ILE A 52 0.61 2.14 -4.85
CA ILE A 52 0.82 2.44 -3.43
C ILE A 52 0.93 1.13 -2.68
N TRP A 53 2.02 0.98 -1.95
CA TRP A 53 2.33 -0.20 -1.14
C TRP A 53 2.36 0.16 0.33
N ARG A 54 1.74 -0.69 1.14
CA ARG A 54 2.02 -0.80 2.58
C ARG A 54 3.12 -1.82 2.77
N ALA A 55 3.55 -2.02 4.00
CA ALA A 55 4.50 -3.05 4.38
C ALA A 55 4.08 -4.44 3.89
N PHE A 56 2.78 -4.76 3.92
CA PHE A 56 2.27 -6.02 3.39
C PHE A 56 2.64 -6.22 1.91
N GLU A 57 2.41 -5.23 1.05
CA GLU A 57 2.71 -5.33 -0.38
C GLU A 57 4.22 -5.44 -0.63
N VAL A 58 5.05 -4.76 0.18
CA VAL A 58 6.51 -4.89 0.13
C VAL A 58 6.95 -6.32 0.47
N LEU A 59 6.49 -6.87 1.60
CA LEU A 59 6.81 -8.24 1.99
C LEU A 59 6.29 -9.25 0.97
N LEU A 60 5.09 -9.04 0.43
CA LEU A 60 4.53 -9.90 -0.61
C LEU A 60 5.39 -9.90 -1.88
N GLU A 61 5.94 -8.77 -2.27
CA GLU A 61 6.84 -8.69 -3.41
C GLU A 61 8.16 -9.42 -3.14
N LEU A 62 8.76 -9.22 -1.96
CA LEU A 62 9.98 -9.92 -1.56
C LEU A 62 9.78 -11.45 -1.50
N TYR A 63 8.65 -11.90 -0.97
CA TYR A 63 8.28 -13.30 -0.90
C TYR A 63 8.12 -13.90 -2.30
N LYS A 64 7.43 -13.21 -3.21
CA LYS A 64 7.28 -13.64 -4.61
C LYS A 64 8.61 -13.76 -5.35
N ARG A 65 9.61 -12.97 -4.96
CA ARG A 65 10.97 -13.03 -5.51
C ARG A 65 11.84 -14.09 -4.84
N GLY A 66 11.31 -14.83 -3.86
CA GLY A 66 12.06 -15.82 -3.09
C GLY A 66 13.14 -15.23 -2.19
N LEU A 67 13.04 -13.93 -1.87
CA LEU A 67 14.03 -13.23 -1.03
C LEU A 67 13.75 -13.38 0.47
N ILE A 68 12.50 -13.70 0.82
CA ILE A 68 12.07 -13.94 2.20
C ILE A 68 11.14 -15.15 2.26
N ASN A 69 11.00 -15.73 3.45
CA ASN A 69 10.07 -16.83 3.73
C ASN A 69 8.72 -16.31 4.22
N ILE A 70 7.69 -17.17 4.20
CA ILE A 70 6.35 -16.82 4.68
C ILE A 70 6.33 -16.45 6.18
N THR A 71 7.26 -16.97 6.96
CA THR A 71 7.42 -16.67 8.40
C THR A 71 7.78 -15.21 8.68
N GLU A 72 8.37 -14.50 7.71
CA GLU A 72 8.72 -13.08 7.87
C GLU A 72 7.49 -12.17 8.03
N PHE A 73 6.33 -12.59 7.52
CA PHE A 73 5.08 -11.85 7.77
C PHE A 73 4.68 -11.92 9.23
N GLU A 74 4.87 -13.07 9.89
CA GLU A 74 4.58 -13.23 11.32
C GLU A 74 5.58 -12.46 12.17
N THR A 75 6.88 -12.52 11.82
CA THR A 75 7.94 -11.74 12.46
C THR A 75 7.64 -10.24 12.38
N TYR A 76 7.31 -9.72 11.19
CA TYR A 76 6.99 -8.30 11.01
C TYR A 76 5.81 -7.87 11.90
N GLN A 77 4.72 -8.63 11.91
CA GLN A 77 3.54 -8.30 12.73
C GLN A 77 3.88 -8.32 14.23
N ARG A 78 4.70 -9.28 14.68
CA ARG A 78 5.13 -9.40 16.08
C ARG A 78 6.01 -8.22 16.50
N GLU A 79 6.96 -7.82 15.67
CA GLU A 79 7.94 -6.78 16.00
C GLU A 79 7.37 -5.36 15.89
N THR A 80 6.47 -5.13 14.92
CA THR A 80 5.88 -3.80 14.69
C THR A 80 4.53 -3.62 15.38
N LEU A 81 3.97 -4.69 15.95
CA LEU A 81 2.59 -4.76 16.46
C LEU A 81 1.53 -4.40 15.42
N HIS A 82 1.91 -4.33 14.14
CA HIS A 82 1.01 -4.05 13.03
C HIS A 82 0.40 -5.35 12.52
N ILE A 83 -0.88 -5.57 12.78
CA ILE A 83 -1.58 -6.78 12.33
C ILE A 83 -2.07 -6.60 10.89
N PHE A 84 -1.69 -7.52 10.00
CA PHE A 84 -2.17 -7.51 8.64
C PHE A 84 -3.62 -8.00 8.55
N PRO A 85 -4.47 -7.35 7.74
CA PRO A 85 -5.85 -7.81 7.54
C PRO A 85 -5.91 -9.24 7.00
N LYS A 86 -6.89 -10.04 7.47
CA LYS A 86 -7.09 -11.42 7.02
C LYS A 86 -7.16 -11.56 5.49
N ARG A 87 -7.86 -10.63 4.82
CA ARG A 87 -7.96 -10.57 3.34
C ARG A 87 -6.61 -10.46 2.63
N ASP A 88 -5.62 -9.87 3.29
CA ASP A 88 -4.28 -9.70 2.74
C ASP A 88 -3.48 -10.99 2.95
N ILE A 89 -3.55 -11.57 4.15
CA ILE A 89 -2.95 -12.88 4.46
C ILE A 89 -3.47 -13.99 3.53
N GLU A 90 -4.76 -14.00 3.17
CA GLU A 90 -5.34 -14.95 2.21
C GLU A 90 -4.62 -14.95 0.84
N LYS A 91 -4.02 -13.82 0.43
CA LYS A 91 -3.25 -13.71 -0.81
C LYS A 91 -1.97 -14.55 -0.80
N LEU A 92 -1.46 -14.91 0.38
CA LEU A 92 -0.28 -15.78 0.52
C LEU A 92 -0.61 -17.23 0.14
N TYR A 93 -1.82 -17.69 0.46
CA TYR A 93 -2.24 -19.08 0.25
C TYR A 93 -2.90 -19.32 -1.12
N ASN A 94 -3.47 -18.28 -1.74
CA ASN A 94 -4.16 -18.38 -3.02
C ASN A 94 -3.24 -18.58 -4.25
N LYS A 95 -1.93 -18.81 -4.06
CA LYS A 95 -0.95 -19.08 -5.13
C LYS A 95 -0.25 -20.45 -5.05
N GLY A 96 -0.89 -21.43 -4.39
CA GLY A 96 -0.50 -22.84 -4.41
C GLY A 96 -1.15 -23.68 -5.53
N LYS A 97 -1.55 -23.07 -6.66
CA LYS A 97 -2.05 -23.79 -7.86
C LYS A 97 -1.39 -23.23 -9.12
#